data_AF-A0A7W8GA49-F1
#
_entry.id   AF-A0A7W8GA49-F1
#
_cell.length_a   1.000
_cell.length_b   1.000
_cell.length_c   1.000
_cell.angle_alpha   90.00
_cell.angle_beta   90.00
_cell.angle_gamma   90.00
#
_symmetry.space_group_name_H-M   'P 1'
#
loop_
_entity.id
_entity.type
_entity.pdbx_description
1 polymer ?
#
loop_
_entity_poly.entity_id
_entity_poly.type
_entity_poly.pdbx_seq_one_letter_code
_entity_poly.pdbx_strand_id
1 'polypeptide(L)'
;MIPGYIFWETDNLSRIQNIKDEEGFIGFLPNDKDIKPLSARDTELVTSFLRYGSVIPILNVRFDVNDRIVIVDGLFKGMEGFISDVNRSNKRINFEVTLVDGKRILSLSYQELQKKEEK
;
A
#
# COMPACT_ATOMS: atom_id res chain seq x y z
N MET A 1 5.91 -3.54 4.42
CA MET A 1 6.46 -2.17 4.53
C MET A 1 7.51 -1.97 3.45
N ILE A 2 7.73 -0.73 3.01
CA ILE A 2 8.76 -0.40 2.01
C ILE A 2 10.09 -0.21 2.75
N PRO A 3 11.09 -1.09 2.55
CA PRO A 3 12.36 -0.98 3.27
C PRO A 3 13.04 0.36 2.99
N GLY A 4 13.55 1.01 4.04
CA GLY A 4 14.21 2.31 3.94
C GLY A 4 13.29 3.54 3.92
N TYR A 5 11.96 3.36 4.06
CA TYR A 5 11.00 4.47 4.10
C TYR A 5 10.26 4.49 5.43
N ILE A 6 10.11 5.69 5.97
CA ILE A 6 9.24 6.00 7.10
C ILE A 6 8.18 6.98 6.59
N PHE A 7 6.91 6.66 6.84
CA PHE A 7 5.80 7.54 6.52
C PHE A 7 5.40 8.32 7.77
N TRP A 8 5.35 9.65 7.67
CA TRP A 8 4.97 10.53 8.76
C TRP A 8 3.71 11.30 8.40
N GLU A 9 2.61 11.00 9.09
CA GLU A 9 1.36 11.74 8.99
C GLU A 9 1.39 12.91 9.99
N THR A 10 1.28 14.14 9.48
CA THR A 10 1.27 15.34 10.32
C THR A 10 0.56 16.50 9.61
N ASP A 11 -0.03 17.37 10.40
CA ASP A 11 -0.51 18.70 10.02
C ASP A 11 0.51 19.81 10.33
N ASN A 12 1.63 19.47 10.98
CA ASN A 12 2.62 20.43 11.46
C ASN A 12 4.07 19.95 11.26
N LEU A 13 4.80 20.73 10.46
CA LEU A 13 6.20 20.48 10.12
C LEU A 13 7.22 21.00 11.14
N SER A 14 6.79 21.48 12.31
CA SER A 14 7.69 22.04 13.34
C SER A 14 8.73 21.05 13.87
N ARG A 15 8.48 19.75 13.72
CA ARG A 15 9.38 18.66 14.16
C ARG A 15 10.39 18.23 13.09
N ILE A 16 10.41 18.85 11.91
CA ILE A 16 11.34 18.50 10.82
C ILE A 16 12.79 18.47 11.31
N GLN A 17 13.22 19.48 12.08
CA GLN A 17 14.61 19.56 12.50
C GLN A 17 15.00 18.37 13.38
N ASN A 18 14.15 18.01 14.35
CA ASN A 18 14.38 16.86 15.21
C ASN A 18 14.56 15.57 14.40
N ILE A 19 13.75 15.36 13.36
CA ILE A 19 13.84 14.18 12.48
C ILE A 19 15.15 14.17 11.69
N LYS A 20 15.62 15.34 11.22
CA LYS A 20 16.89 15.45 10.48
C LYS A 20 18.11 15.11 11.34
N ASP A 21 18.00 15.33 12.64
CA ASP A 21 19.09 15.10 13.59
C ASP A 21 19.14 13.63 14.09
N GLU A 22 18.15 12.80 13.74
CA GLU A 22 18.10 11.38 14.12
C GLU A 22 19.16 10.53 13.37
N GLU A 23 19.74 9.56 14.08
CA GLU A 23 20.69 8.62 13.48
C GLU A 23 19.98 7.75 12.41
N GLY A 24 20.62 7.60 11.26
CA GLY A 24 20.07 6.83 10.12
C GLY A 24 19.08 7.62 9.25
N PHE A 25 18.78 8.88 9.57
CA PHE A 25 18.09 9.77 8.66
C PHE A 25 18.95 10.04 7.40
N ILE A 26 18.34 9.89 6.23
CA ILE A 26 19.00 10.11 4.93
C ILE A 26 18.54 11.43 4.30
N GLY A 27 17.23 11.69 4.34
CA GLY A 27 16.63 12.86 3.70
C GLY A 27 15.12 12.73 3.57
N PHE A 28 14.43 13.87 3.46
CA PHE A 28 13.05 13.90 3.01
C PHE A 28 12.97 13.80 1.49
N LEU A 29 11.85 13.27 0.99
CA LEU A 29 11.61 13.14 -0.45
C LEU A 29 10.67 14.27 -0.96
N PRO A 30 10.90 14.80 -2.18
CA PRO A 30 12.06 14.58 -3.06
C PRO A 30 13.40 15.07 -2.48
N ASN A 31 13.34 16.12 -1.68
CA ASN A 31 14.50 16.69 -1.00
C ASN A 31 14.04 17.53 0.21
N ASP A 32 15.00 17.84 1.07
CA ASP A 32 14.81 18.59 2.31
C ASP A 32 14.31 20.03 2.19
N LYS A 33 14.36 20.64 0.99
CA LYS A 33 13.94 22.02 0.74
C LYS A 33 12.54 22.12 0.17
N ASP A 34 12.05 21.08 -0.49
CA ASP A 34 10.76 21.01 -1.17
C ASP A 34 10.07 19.68 -0.82
N ILE A 35 9.80 19.47 0.46
CA ILE A 35 9.14 18.28 0.98
C ILE A 35 7.71 18.25 0.44
N LYS A 36 7.30 17.11 -0.14
CA LYS A 36 5.96 16.97 -0.71
C LYS A 36 5.16 15.89 0.00
N PRO A 37 3.85 16.11 0.22
CA PRO A 37 2.98 15.03 0.64
C PRO A 37 2.91 13.97 -0.45
N LEU A 38 2.56 12.74 -0.05
CA LEU A 38 2.19 11.70 -1.00
C LEU A 38 0.96 12.15 -1.81
N SER A 39 0.83 11.61 -3.03
CA SER A 39 -0.39 11.81 -3.80
C SER A 39 -1.60 11.24 -3.04
N ALA A 40 -2.79 11.79 -3.25
CA ALA A 40 -4.00 11.27 -2.58
C ALA A 40 -4.23 9.78 -2.87
N ARG A 41 -3.92 9.36 -4.10
CA ARG A 41 -3.95 7.96 -4.53
C ARG A 41 -2.99 7.12 -3.69
N ASP A 42 -1.71 7.45 -3.67
CA ASP A 42 -0.68 6.67 -2.96
C ASP A 42 -0.88 6.70 -1.43
N THR A 43 -1.41 7.81 -0.91
CA THR A 43 -1.76 7.96 0.52
C THR A 43 -2.77 6.90 0.94
N GLU A 44 -3.84 6.71 0.18
CA GLU A 44 -4.87 5.70 0.49
C GLU A 44 -4.25 4.29 0.59
N LEU A 45 -3.43 3.92 -0.40
CA LEU A 45 -2.75 2.63 -0.44
C LEU A 45 -1.81 2.44 0.75
N VAL A 46 -0.92 3.40 0.99
CA VAL A 46 0.05 3.33 2.10
C VAL A 46 -0.68 3.26 3.44
N THR A 47 -1.70 4.10 3.65
CA THR A 47 -2.48 4.10 4.88
C THR A 47 -3.19 2.77 5.12
N SER A 48 -3.76 2.13 4.09
CA SER A 48 -4.34 0.78 4.22
C SER A 48 -3.28 -0.24 4.67
N PHE A 49 -2.09 -0.24 4.06
CA PHE A 49 -1.00 -1.12 4.49
C PHE A 49 -0.52 -0.85 5.93
N LEU A 50 -0.49 0.41 6.36
CA LEU A 50 -0.09 0.79 7.73
C LEU A 50 -1.15 0.42 8.77
N ARG A 51 -2.45 0.62 8.46
CA ARG A 51 -3.57 0.31 9.36
C ARG A 51 -3.72 -1.19 9.64
N TYR A 52 -3.25 -2.06 8.75
CA TYR A 52 -3.21 -3.51 9.01
C TYR A 52 -2.20 -3.91 10.09
N GLY A 53 -1.22 -3.05 10.41
CA GLY A 53 -0.25 -3.29 11.47
C GLY A 53 0.85 -4.29 11.09
N SER A 54 1.31 -5.08 12.07
CA SER A 54 2.50 -5.92 11.97
C SER A 54 2.29 -7.28 11.29
N VAL A 55 1.04 -7.70 11.08
CA VAL A 55 0.72 -8.98 10.42
C VAL A 55 0.29 -8.72 8.98
N ILE A 56 1.06 -9.22 8.02
CA ILE A 56 0.72 -9.15 6.60
C ILE A 56 -0.51 -10.04 6.36
N PRO A 57 -1.66 -9.48 5.94
CA PRO A 57 -2.89 -10.25 5.79
C PRO A 57 -2.88 -11.12 4.53
N ILE A 58 -3.76 -12.13 4.52
CA ILE A 58 -4.20 -12.81 3.31
C ILE A 58 -5.51 -12.15 2.87
N LEU A 59 -5.54 -11.58 1.68
CA LEU A 59 -6.72 -10.92 1.13
C LEU A 59 -7.77 -11.93 0.67
N ASN A 60 -9.01 -11.76 1.09
CA ASN A 60 -10.18 -12.41 0.53
C ASN A 60 -10.55 -11.73 -0.78
N VAL A 61 -10.53 -12.51 -1.86
CA VAL A 61 -10.93 -12.03 -3.19
C VAL A 61 -11.93 -12.97 -3.84
N ARG A 62 -12.58 -12.47 -4.89
CA ARG A 62 -13.39 -13.25 -5.83
C ARG A 62 -12.99 -12.87 -7.25
N PHE A 63 -13.17 -13.79 -8.19
CA PHE A 63 -13.12 -13.47 -9.61
C PHE A 63 -14.54 -13.34 -10.15
N ASP A 64 -14.81 -12.26 -10.89
CA ASP A 64 -16.10 -12.04 -11.53
C ASP A 64 -16.26 -12.90 -12.80
N VAL A 65 -17.40 -12.74 -13.49
CA VAL A 65 -17.70 -13.49 -14.73
C VAL A 65 -16.74 -13.17 -15.89
N ASN A 66 -16.00 -12.06 -15.80
CA ASN A 66 -15.00 -11.64 -16.78
C ASN A 66 -13.58 -11.95 -16.28
N ASP A 67 -13.44 -12.80 -15.27
CA ASP A 67 -12.17 -13.18 -14.63
C ASP A 67 -11.42 -11.99 -14.01
N ARG A 68 -12.13 -10.92 -13.66
CA ARG A 68 -11.57 -9.76 -12.95
C ARG A 68 -11.57 -10.00 -11.46
N ILE A 69 -10.47 -9.64 -10.82
CA ILE A 69 -10.33 -9.73 -9.36
C ILE A 69 -11.18 -8.67 -8.67
N VAL A 70 -11.86 -9.06 -7.61
CA VAL A 70 -12.67 -8.20 -6.74
C VAL A 70 -12.23 -8.44 -5.30
N ILE A 71 -11.78 -7.40 -4.62
CA ILE A 71 -11.32 -7.45 -3.23
C ILE A 71 -12.52 -7.34 -2.30
N VAL A 72 -12.66 -8.31 -1.39
CA VAL A 72 -13.79 -8.37 -0.45
C VAL A 72 -13.46 -7.71 0.88
N ASP A 73 -12.19 -7.68 1.28
CA ASP A 73 -11.78 -7.11 2.58
C ASP A 73 -11.93 -5.59 2.65
N GLY A 74 -12.57 -5.11 3.72
CA GLY A 74 -13.00 -3.72 3.84
C GLY A 74 -11.90 -2.66 3.75
N LEU A 75 -10.68 -2.94 4.20
CA LEU A 75 -9.56 -1.98 4.16
C LEU A 75 -8.94 -1.83 2.75
N PHE A 76 -9.09 -2.85 1.89
CA PHE A 76 -8.59 -2.84 0.51
C PHE A 76 -9.72 -2.84 -0.54
N LYS A 77 -10.98 -2.76 -0.09
CA LYS A 77 -12.15 -2.76 -0.96
C LYS A 77 -12.15 -1.51 -1.83
N GLY A 78 -12.32 -1.67 -3.14
CA GLY A 78 -12.25 -0.56 -4.09
C GLY A 78 -10.84 -0.22 -4.56
N MET A 79 -9.82 -0.92 -4.05
CA MET A 79 -8.42 -0.69 -4.42
C MET A 79 -7.96 -1.51 -5.63
N GLU A 80 -8.89 -2.11 -6.39
CA GLU A 80 -8.58 -2.88 -7.60
C GLU A 80 -7.81 -2.05 -8.63
N GLY A 81 -8.05 -0.74 -8.69
CA GLY A 81 -7.32 0.18 -9.56
C GLY A 81 -5.86 0.43 -9.17
N PHE A 82 -5.42 -0.05 -8.00
CA PHE A 82 -4.02 -0.03 -7.56
C PHE A 82 -3.26 -1.30 -7.90
N ILE A 83 -3.96 -2.34 -8.32
CA ILE A 83 -3.37 -3.62 -8.67
C ILE A 83 -2.57 -3.46 -9.97
N SER A 84 -1.28 -3.72 -9.89
CA SER A 84 -0.39 -3.76 -11.06
C SER A 84 -0.28 -5.15 -11.66
N ASP A 85 -0.39 -6.19 -10.83
CA ASP A 85 -0.28 -7.59 -11.26
C ASP A 85 -0.97 -8.55 -10.28
N VAL A 86 -1.54 -9.64 -10.81
CA VAL A 86 -2.13 -10.73 -10.01
C VAL A 86 -1.44 -12.05 -10.37
N ASN A 87 -0.62 -12.55 -9.46
CA ASN A 87 0.07 -13.81 -9.65
C ASN A 87 -0.76 -14.97 -9.06
N ARG A 88 -1.36 -15.78 -9.93
CA ARG A 88 -2.16 -16.96 -9.54
C ARG A 88 -1.31 -18.14 -9.06
N SER A 89 -0.08 -18.27 -9.56
CA SER A 89 0.80 -19.40 -9.23
C SER A 89 1.23 -19.40 -7.76
N ASN A 90 1.50 -18.22 -7.20
CA ASN A 90 1.91 -18.05 -5.80
C ASN A 90 0.85 -17.36 -4.93
N LYS A 91 -0.35 -17.13 -5.48
CA LYS A 91 -1.48 -16.45 -4.83
C LYS A 91 -1.11 -15.08 -4.24
N ARG A 92 -0.51 -14.20 -5.05
CA ARG A 92 -0.15 -12.83 -4.65
C ARG A 92 -0.81 -11.77 -5.53
N ILE A 93 -1.18 -10.65 -4.91
CA ILE A 93 -1.62 -9.42 -5.56
C ILE A 93 -0.52 -8.38 -5.34
N ASN A 94 -0.06 -7.78 -6.43
CA ASN A 94 0.92 -6.70 -6.43
C ASN A 94 0.19 -5.38 -6.62
N PHE A 95 0.45 -4.46 -5.70
CA PHE A 95 0.01 -3.08 -5.74
C PHE A 95 1.21 -2.21 -6.07
N GLU A 96 1.03 -1.26 -6.99
CA GLU A 96 2.07 -0.28 -7.30
C GLU A 96 1.80 1.03 -6.56
N VAL A 97 2.81 1.51 -5.83
CA VAL A 97 2.83 2.83 -5.21
C VAL A 97 3.88 3.68 -5.92
N THR A 98 3.51 4.89 -6.30
CA THR A 98 4.44 5.84 -6.92
C THR A 98 4.95 6.81 -5.86
N LEU A 99 6.20 6.61 -5.44
CA LEU A 99 6.89 7.56 -4.60
C LEU A 99 7.61 8.58 -5.48
N VAL A 100 8.04 9.68 -4.86
CA VAL A 100 8.69 10.78 -5.59
C VAL A 100 10.00 10.34 -6.29
N ASP A 101 10.69 9.35 -5.72
CA ASP A 101 11.93 8.77 -6.22
C ASP A 101 11.71 7.46 -7.00
N GLY A 102 10.45 7.15 -7.35
CA GLY A 102 10.10 6.08 -8.27
C GLY A 102 9.05 5.11 -7.73
N LYS A 103 8.78 4.09 -8.54
CA LYS A 103 7.75 3.09 -8.26
C LYS A 103 8.24 2.04 -7.27
N ARG A 104 7.37 1.59 -6.38
CA ARG A 104 7.60 0.46 -5.46
C ARG A 104 6.42 -0.50 -5.55
N ILE A 105 6.69 -1.78 -5.29
CA ILE A 105 5.66 -2.82 -5.28
C ILE A 105 5.38 -3.24 -3.85
N LEU A 106 4.11 -3.21 -3.48
CA LEU A 106 3.59 -3.77 -2.24
C LEU A 106 2.81 -5.03 -2.58
N SER A 107 3.12 -6.16 -1.96
CA SER A 107 2.52 -7.43 -2.33
C SER A 107 1.83 -8.09 -1.14
N LEU A 108 0.60 -8.56 -1.35
CA LEU A 108 -0.17 -9.32 -0.37
C LEU A 108 -0.51 -10.70 -0.92
N SER A 109 -0.53 -11.70 -0.04
CA SER A 109 -1.09 -12.99 -0.39
C SER A 109 -2.61 -12.87 -0.47
N TYR A 110 -3.28 -13.73 -1.24
CA TYR A 110 -4.74 -13.78 -1.30
C TYR A 110 -5.28 -15.20 -1.22
N GLN A 111 -6.56 -15.30 -0.85
CA GLN A 111 -7.37 -16.51 -0.95
C GLN A 111 -8.64 -16.20 -1.72
N GLU A 112 -8.99 -17.10 -2.63
CA GLU A 112 -10.20 -16.99 -3.42
C GLU A 112 -11.38 -17.59 -2.65
N LEU A 113 -12.41 -16.79 -2.46
CA LEU A 113 -13.68 -17.26 -1.90
C LEU A 113 -14.50 -17.88 -3.03
N GLN A 114 -14.69 -19.19 -2.98
CA GLN A 114 -15.65 -19.86 -3.86
C GLN A 114 -17.06 -19.33 -3.55
N LYS A 115 -17.89 -19.15 -4.60
CA LYS A 115 -19.32 -18.93 -4.39
C LYS A 115 -19.86 -20.11 -3.58
N LYS A 116 -20.38 -19.85 -2.38
CA LYS A 116 -21.33 -20.79 -1.78
C LYS A 116 -22.54 -20.77 -2.71
N GLU A 117 -22.77 -21.86 -3.44
CA GLU A 117 -24.08 -22.15 -3.97
C GLU A 117 -25.00 -22.34 -2.75
N GLU A 118 -25.75 -21.30 -2.40
CA GLU A 118 -26.93 -21.47 -1.57
C GLU A 118 -27.93 -22.28 -2.42
N LYS A 119 -28.04 -23.57 -2.06
CA LYS A 119 -29.11 -24.45 -2.52
C LYS A 119 -30.44 -24.06 -1.88
#